data_AF-A0A8S2KFB1-F1
#
_entry.id   AF-A0A8S2KFB1-F1
#
_cell.length_a   1.000
_cell.length_b   1.000
_cell.length_c   1.000
_cell.angle_alpha   90.00
_cell.angle_beta   90.00
_cell.angle_gamma   90.00
#
_symmetry.space_group_name_H-M   'P 1'
#
loop_
_entity.id
_entity.type
_entity.pdbx_description
1 polymer ?
#
loop_
_entity_poly.entity_id
_entity_poly.type
_entity_poly.pdbx_seq_one_letter_code
_entity_poly.pdbx_strand_id
1 'polypeptide(L)'
;MFIRMGYCCGRQHVYSPGVLLCYGKEQCSQILVNDNYYYYNNLEPSRLNLSNDQYRFCTQCFNSIESDAIFVGDDLTQTLVEIPKSLFLLSKNDLKEAEKMIDCIVCTRHWHQVCALHLDQIWSEGFICNTCHVTIRVLAASDKICNVKSQLKNYYPNQATDGYPYRTKAIFAFQKLEGVDVVFFGMYVQEYDEHCPAPNTRRVYISYFDTVHFFQLKIYRTDVYHEILIGYLDYVKQHGYMYAHMWACPASEDIDYIFYRHPCEQNILKLKCLQDWCKIMLDREQLQNDIKQDCLDSQIQRVIDIPYFDGDFWPIMIENNIEKLDQEDRGKQEAEDLDDPIESEHPTELSGKRKSVNTCEKKNLKKMTNQMLNCTDLLSVIFSTMEKYKETFFVIRLHDQTPSHPAVNDNKDLIECDLMETRTIFLRFFCDKNYEFSSLRRAKFSTMALLYELHASKTEKCIYSCNICRPQCEDFDLCEKCYNMELKHEHNMERLLS
;
A
#
# COMPACT_ATOMS: atom_id res chain seq x y z
N MET A 1 21.75 -13.20 17.82
CA MET A 1 21.24 -14.40 17.13
C MET A 1 19.72 -14.50 17.23
N PHE A 2 19.14 -14.61 18.42
CA PHE A 2 17.68 -14.76 18.63
C PHE A 2 16.81 -13.63 18.03
N ILE A 3 17.24 -12.37 18.14
CA ILE A 3 16.51 -11.23 17.53
C ILE A 3 16.39 -11.37 16.01
N ARG A 4 17.47 -11.81 15.35
CA ARG A 4 17.47 -12.10 13.89
C ARG A 4 16.54 -13.25 13.51
N MET A 5 16.18 -14.10 14.46
CA MET A 5 15.25 -15.21 14.27
C MET A 5 13.79 -14.82 14.58
N GLY A 6 13.53 -13.54 14.93
CA GLY A 6 12.20 -13.02 15.21
C GLY A 6 11.73 -13.14 16.66
N TYR A 7 12.64 -13.40 17.61
CA TYR A 7 12.34 -13.41 19.05
C TYR A 7 12.64 -12.06 19.70
N CYS A 8 11.98 -11.76 20.83
CA CYS A 8 12.24 -10.54 21.61
C CYS A 8 13.72 -10.37 22.00
N CYS A 9 14.33 -11.41 22.56
CA CYS A 9 15.73 -11.45 22.97
C CYS A 9 16.17 -12.92 23.12
N GLY A 10 17.41 -13.15 23.55
CA GLY A 10 17.94 -14.47 23.91
C GLY A 10 18.43 -14.54 25.34
N ARG A 11 17.87 -13.69 26.22
CA ARG A 11 18.26 -13.58 27.63
C ARG A 11 17.21 -14.26 28.49
N GLN A 12 17.65 -14.89 29.57
CA GLN A 12 16.74 -15.35 30.62
C GLN A 12 16.50 -14.16 31.56
N HIS A 13 15.27 -13.64 31.56
CA HIS A 13 14.86 -12.57 32.44
C HIS A 13 14.16 -13.14 33.68
N VAL A 14 14.52 -12.61 34.84
CA VAL A 14 13.95 -12.96 36.13
C VAL A 14 13.70 -11.69 36.92
N TYR A 15 12.63 -11.65 37.72
CA TYR A 15 12.37 -10.57 38.64
C TYR A 15 13.37 -10.61 39.79
N SER A 16 13.82 -9.43 40.23
CA SER A 16 14.62 -9.30 41.43
C SER A 16 13.78 -9.75 42.64
N PRO A 17 14.33 -10.54 43.58
CA PRO A 17 13.61 -10.92 44.78
C PRO A 17 13.19 -9.64 45.53
N GLY A 18 11.91 -9.55 45.86
CA GLY A 18 11.36 -8.42 46.62
C GLY A 18 11.63 -8.57 48.11
N VAL A 19 11.43 -7.46 48.84
CA VAL A 19 11.29 -7.52 50.31
C VAL A 19 9.96 -8.21 50.62
N LEU A 20 10.00 -9.27 51.43
CA LEU A 20 8.77 -9.98 51.84
C LEU A 20 8.20 -9.32 53.10
N LEU A 21 6.88 -9.29 53.22
CA LEU A 21 6.20 -8.81 54.42
C LEU A 21 6.40 -9.81 55.58
N CYS A 22 6.78 -9.30 56.75
CA CYS A 22 6.84 -10.05 58.00
C CYS A 22 5.57 -9.80 58.82
N TYR A 23 4.90 -10.87 59.26
CA TYR A 23 3.70 -10.83 60.13
C TYR A 23 4.07 -10.78 61.62
N GLY A 24 5.30 -10.40 61.94
CA GLY A 24 5.82 -10.29 63.30
C GLY A 24 5.34 -9.04 64.03
N LYS A 25 6.16 -8.50 64.94
CA LYS A 25 5.82 -7.29 65.71
C LYS A 25 5.62 -6.09 64.79
N GLU A 26 4.78 -5.12 65.18
CA GLU A 26 4.41 -3.93 64.40
C GLU A 26 5.60 -3.14 63.81
N GLN A 27 6.78 -3.21 64.42
CA GLN A 27 8.00 -2.52 63.96
C GLN A 27 8.86 -3.33 62.97
N CYS A 28 8.60 -4.63 62.79
CA CYS A 28 9.33 -5.50 61.89
C CYS A 28 8.40 -5.95 60.76
N SER A 29 8.30 -5.13 59.72
CA SER A 29 7.42 -5.38 58.57
C SER A 29 8.13 -6.04 57.38
N GLN A 30 9.45 -6.25 57.43
CA GLN A 30 10.25 -6.59 56.24
C GLN A 30 11.23 -7.73 56.49
N ILE A 31 11.25 -8.70 55.57
CA ILE A 31 12.28 -9.74 55.42
C ILE A 31 13.11 -9.36 54.19
N LEU A 32 14.40 -9.07 54.38
CA LEU A 32 15.27 -8.61 53.30
C LEU A 32 15.64 -9.74 52.35
N VAL A 33 16.17 -9.37 51.19
CA VAL A 33 16.67 -10.33 50.21
C VAL A 33 17.86 -11.09 50.78
N ASN A 34 17.90 -12.40 50.55
CA ASN A 34 18.84 -13.38 51.10
C ASN A 34 18.71 -13.70 52.60
N ASP A 35 17.76 -13.08 53.33
CA ASP A 35 17.51 -13.44 54.71
C ASP A 35 16.76 -14.77 54.83
N ASN A 36 17.05 -15.48 55.91
CA ASN A 36 16.28 -16.65 56.31
C ASN A 36 14.98 -16.22 57.00
N TYR A 37 13.89 -16.91 56.67
CA TYR A 37 12.57 -16.68 57.24
C TYR A 37 11.80 -17.99 57.42
N TYR A 38 10.81 -17.94 58.30
CA TYR A 38 9.88 -19.05 58.53
C TYR A 38 8.56 -18.73 57.85
N TYR A 39 7.96 -19.70 57.18
CA TYR A 39 6.66 -19.52 56.53
C TYR A 39 5.71 -20.69 56.80
N TYR A 40 4.42 -20.38 56.77
CA TYR A 40 3.32 -21.34 56.86
C TYR A 40 2.43 -21.17 55.62
N ASN A 41 2.16 -22.27 54.92
CA ASN A 41 1.20 -22.31 53.81
C ASN A 41 -0.19 -22.60 54.35
N ASN A 42 -1.13 -21.69 54.08
CA ASN A 42 -2.54 -21.88 54.41
C ASN A 42 -3.20 -22.73 53.33
N LEU A 43 -3.36 -24.03 53.59
CA LEU A 43 -3.92 -24.98 52.62
C LEU A 43 -5.45 -24.86 52.48
N GLU A 44 -6.13 -24.16 53.39
CA GLU A 44 -7.58 -23.94 53.33
C GLU A 44 -7.98 -22.47 53.65
N PRO A 45 -7.69 -21.49 52.76
CA PRO A 45 -7.95 -20.06 52.99
C PRO A 45 -9.42 -19.70 53.24
N SER A 46 -10.34 -20.60 52.86
CA SER A 46 -11.79 -20.39 53.02
C SER A 46 -12.35 -21.01 54.30
N ARG A 47 -11.57 -21.78 55.07
CA ARG A 47 -12.05 -22.51 56.27
C ARG A 47 -11.50 -21.96 57.58
N LEU A 48 -10.28 -21.45 57.55
CA LEU A 48 -9.70 -20.70 58.66
C LEU A 48 -10.04 -19.23 58.48
N ASN A 49 -10.18 -18.47 59.58
CA ASN A 49 -10.26 -17.00 59.53
C ASN A 49 -8.90 -16.43 59.10
N LEU A 50 -8.40 -16.80 57.92
CA LEU A 50 -7.09 -16.47 57.35
C LEU A 50 -7.24 -16.47 55.83
N SER A 51 -7.13 -15.29 55.21
CA SER A 51 -7.38 -15.03 53.80
C SER A 51 -6.12 -15.08 52.93
N ASN A 52 -4.94 -14.92 53.51
CA ASN A 52 -3.68 -15.03 52.78
C ASN A 52 -3.26 -16.50 52.60
N ASP A 53 -2.70 -16.80 51.43
CA ASP A 53 -2.20 -18.14 51.10
C ASP A 53 -0.93 -18.52 51.90
N GLN A 54 -0.17 -17.53 52.36
CA GLN A 54 1.09 -17.76 53.05
C GLN A 54 1.38 -16.67 54.09
N TYR A 55 1.79 -17.10 55.30
CA TYR A 55 2.20 -16.24 56.40
C TYR A 55 3.70 -16.41 56.67
N ARG A 56 4.41 -15.30 56.87
CA ARG A 56 5.89 -15.26 56.90
C ARG A 56 6.39 -14.49 58.10
N PHE A 57 7.44 -14.99 58.76
CA PHE A 57 8.09 -14.36 59.90
C PHE A 57 9.60 -14.34 59.70
N CYS A 58 10.24 -13.18 59.92
CA CYS A 58 11.70 -13.13 59.95
C CYS A 58 12.25 -13.98 61.10
N THR A 59 13.50 -14.43 60.99
CA THR A 59 14.15 -15.28 62.01
C THR A 59 14.07 -14.66 63.41
N GLN A 60 14.24 -13.34 63.53
CA GLN A 60 14.18 -12.64 64.82
C GLN A 60 12.78 -12.66 65.44
N CYS A 61 11.74 -12.33 64.64
CA CYS A 61 10.36 -12.33 65.13
C CYS A 61 9.89 -13.73 65.51
N PHE A 62 10.18 -14.73 64.66
CA PHE A 62 9.82 -16.13 64.92
C PHE A 62 10.43 -16.65 66.23
N ASN A 63 11.71 -16.35 66.46
CA ASN A 63 12.42 -16.77 67.68
C ASN A 63 12.04 -15.97 68.92
N SER A 64 11.53 -14.73 68.76
CA SER A 64 11.12 -13.87 69.89
C SER A 64 9.82 -14.31 70.57
N ILE A 65 9.06 -15.20 69.93
CA ILE A 65 7.84 -15.78 70.50
C ILE A 65 8.28 -16.92 71.41
N GLU A 66 7.97 -16.88 72.70
CA GLU A 66 8.36 -17.95 73.64
C GLU A 66 7.43 -19.17 73.58
N SER A 67 6.19 -18.99 73.09
CA SER A 67 5.19 -20.06 72.93
C SER A 67 5.55 -21.04 71.80
N ASP A 68 5.06 -22.29 71.91
CA ASP A 68 5.14 -23.33 70.88
C ASP A 68 4.16 -23.11 69.71
N ALA A 69 3.27 -22.12 69.82
CA ALA A 69 2.34 -21.71 68.78
C ALA A 69 2.40 -20.20 68.51
N ILE A 70 2.08 -19.82 67.27
CA ILE A 70 2.04 -18.43 66.79
C ILE A 70 0.59 -18.08 66.47
N PHE A 71 0.13 -16.94 66.99
CA PHE A 71 -1.19 -16.40 66.71
C PHE A 71 -1.11 -15.49 65.48
N VAL A 72 -1.86 -15.81 64.43
CA VAL A 72 -1.81 -15.14 63.12
C VAL A 72 -3.17 -14.55 62.77
N GLY A 73 -3.18 -13.35 62.18
CA GLY A 73 -4.37 -12.70 61.63
C GLY A 73 -3.98 -11.79 60.47
N ASP A 74 -4.93 -11.49 59.58
CA ASP A 74 -4.73 -10.60 58.44
C ASP A 74 -4.92 -9.13 58.80
N ASP A 75 -5.76 -8.86 59.81
CA ASP A 75 -6.11 -7.51 60.26
C ASP A 75 -6.23 -7.45 61.79
N LEU A 76 -6.03 -6.25 62.35
CA LEU A 76 -6.00 -6.02 63.81
C LEU A 76 -7.36 -6.27 64.49
N THR A 77 -8.43 -6.33 63.71
CA THR A 77 -9.81 -6.54 64.17
C THR A 77 -10.24 -8.01 64.12
N GLN A 78 -9.40 -8.88 63.56
CA GLN A 78 -9.70 -10.29 63.34
C GLN A 78 -9.36 -11.15 64.55
N THR A 79 -10.15 -12.21 64.78
CA THR A 79 -9.78 -13.24 65.76
C THR A 79 -8.56 -14.00 65.26
N LEU A 80 -7.48 -13.98 66.06
CA LEU A 80 -6.23 -14.64 65.70
C LEU A 80 -6.38 -16.17 65.69
N VAL A 81 -5.76 -16.81 64.71
CA VAL A 81 -5.69 -18.27 64.58
C VAL A 81 -4.38 -18.76 65.17
N GLU A 82 -4.46 -19.76 66.05
CA GLU A 82 -3.30 -20.41 66.66
C GLU A 82 -2.71 -21.44 65.70
N ILE A 83 -1.45 -21.25 65.32
CA ILE A 83 -0.71 -22.12 64.40
C ILE A 83 0.54 -22.65 65.12
N PRO A 84 0.68 -23.98 65.31
CA PRO A 84 1.88 -24.57 65.90
C PRO A 84 3.15 -24.21 65.13
N LYS A 85 4.22 -23.85 65.84
CA LYS A 85 5.52 -23.52 65.23
C LYS A 85 6.12 -24.65 64.41
N SER A 86 5.81 -25.90 64.77
CA SER A 86 6.24 -27.10 64.05
C SER A 86 5.72 -27.16 62.61
N LEU A 87 4.67 -26.41 62.27
CA LEU A 87 4.13 -26.31 60.92
C LEU A 87 4.83 -25.26 60.05
N PHE A 88 5.69 -24.42 60.63
CA PHE A 88 6.44 -23.42 59.88
C PHE A 88 7.73 -24.01 59.31
N LEU A 89 7.98 -23.73 58.03
CA LEU A 89 9.14 -24.20 57.30
C LEU A 89 10.17 -23.06 57.16
N LEU A 90 11.45 -23.40 57.35
CA LEU A 90 12.56 -22.48 57.11
C LEU A 90 12.81 -22.35 55.60
N SER A 91 12.92 -21.12 55.12
CA SER A 91 13.25 -20.78 53.75
C SER A 91 14.18 -19.58 53.70
N LYS A 92 14.70 -19.29 52.50
CA LYS A 92 15.55 -18.13 52.23
C LYS A 92 14.91 -17.28 51.15
N ASN A 93 14.95 -15.96 51.32
CA ASN A 93 14.39 -15.03 50.36
C ASN A 93 15.37 -14.80 49.18
N ASP A 94 15.62 -15.83 48.38
CA ASP A 94 16.52 -15.78 47.21
C ASP A 94 15.88 -16.33 45.92
N LEU A 95 14.58 -16.64 45.96
CA LEU A 95 13.83 -17.09 44.80
C LEU A 95 13.74 -15.98 43.74
N LYS A 96 14.14 -16.31 42.51
CA LYS A 96 14.03 -15.43 41.36
C LYS A 96 12.96 -15.99 40.42
N GLU A 97 11.83 -15.30 40.34
CA GLU A 97 10.73 -15.69 39.46
C GLU A 97 11.07 -15.34 38.00
N ALA A 98 10.86 -16.27 37.07
CA ALA A 98 11.07 -15.99 35.65
C ALA A 98 9.97 -15.05 35.11
N GLU A 99 10.34 -14.16 34.19
CA GLU A 99 9.34 -13.35 33.50
C GLU A 99 8.34 -14.24 32.72
N LYS A 100 7.07 -13.85 32.73
CA LYS A 100 6.01 -14.55 31.98
C LYS A 100 6.32 -14.49 30.48
N MET A 101 6.15 -15.63 29.81
CA MET A 101 6.21 -15.73 28.35
C MET A 101 4.79 -15.71 27.76
N ILE A 102 4.65 -15.11 26.58
CA ILE A 102 3.43 -15.09 25.77
C ILE A 102 3.75 -15.45 24.33
N ASP A 103 2.75 -15.90 23.57
CA ASP A 103 2.93 -16.33 22.19
C ASP A 103 2.34 -15.34 21.20
N CYS A 104 3.07 -15.07 20.12
CA CYS A 104 2.52 -14.35 18.99
C CYS A 104 1.45 -15.22 18.31
N ILE A 105 0.23 -14.71 18.15
CA ILE A 105 -0.90 -15.47 17.56
C ILE A 105 -0.69 -15.79 16.07
N VAL A 106 0.24 -15.09 15.40
CA VAL A 106 0.54 -15.30 13.97
C VAL A 106 1.69 -16.28 13.76
N CYS A 107 2.85 -16.04 14.38
CA CYS A 107 4.05 -16.86 14.15
C CYS A 107 4.38 -17.84 15.27
N THR A 108 3.54 -17.89 16.31
CA THR A 108 3.66 -18.78 17.48
C THR A 108 5.00 -18.71 18.21
N ARG A 109 5.79 -17.66 17.97
CA ARG A 109 7.05 -17.45 18.68
C ARG A 109 6.76 -16.93 20.08
N HIS A 110 7.48 -17.46 21.05
CA HIS A 110 7.45 -17.03 22.45
C HIS A 110 8.17 -15.69 22.63
N TRP A 111 7.55 -14.78 23.37
CA TRP A 111 8.07 -13.48 23.75
C TRP A 111 7.96 -13.29 25.25
N HIS A 112 8.95 -12.63 25.87
CA HIS A 112 8.74 -12.13 27.23
C HIS A 112 7.59 -11.12 27.21
N GLN A 113 6.62 -11.28 28.11
CA GLN A 113 5.45 -10.41 28.19
C GLN A 113 5.86 -8.93 28.33
N VAL A 114 6.91 -8.67 29.10
CA VAL A 114 7.48 -7.33 29.31
C VAL A 114 8.11 -6.80 28.02
N CYS A 115 8.86 -7.62 27.29
CA CYS A 115 9.44 -7.21 25.99
C CYS A 115 8.36 -6.97 24.92
N ALA A 116 7.25 -7.70 24.99
CA ALA A 116 6.09 -7.54 24.11
C ALA A 116 5.22 -6.34 24.48
N LEU A 117 5.36 -5.80 25.70
CA LEU A 117 4.49 -4.76 26.27
C LEU A 117 3.00 -5.13 26.14
N HIS A 118 2.65 -6.38 26.44
CA HIS A 118 1.30 -6.91 26.22
C HIS A 118 0.58 -7.27 27.53
N LEU A 119 -0.66 -6.81 27.64
CA LEU A 119 -1.59 -7.15 28.71
C LEU A 119 -2.94 -7.54 28.10
N ASP A 120 -3.44 -8.72 28.45
CA ASP A 120 -4.69 -9.26 27.90
C ASP A 120 -5.91 -8.38 28.25
N GLN A 121 -5.82 -7.58 29.33
CA GLN A 121 -6.85 -6.61 29.71
C GLN A 121 -6.92 -5.41 28.76
N ILE A 122 -5.83 -5.08 28.06
CA ILE A 122 -5.78 -3.98 27.09
C ILE A 122 -6.07 -4.51 25.69
N TRP A 123 -5.41 -5.62 25.32
CA TRP A 123 -5.54 -6.23 24.00
C TRP A 123 -6.03 -7.68 24.13
N SER A 124 -7.34 -7.82 24.23
CA SER A 124 -7.99 -9.13 24.40
C SER A 124 -7.90 -10.02 23.15
N GLU A 125 -7.62 -9.46 21.99
CA GLU A 125 -7.50 -10.19 20.71
C GLU A 125 -6.18 -11.00 20.61
N GLY A 126 -5.25 -10.78 21.53
CA GLY A 126 -3.97 -11.47 21.60
C GLY A 126 -2.80 -10.66 21.05
N PHE A 127 -1.60 -11.21 21.23
CA PHE A 127 -0.36 -10.53 20.90
C PHE A 127 0.09 -10.82 19.46
N ILE A 128 0.38 -9.78 18.68
CA ILE A 128 1.05 -9.86 17.38
C ILE A 128 2.43 -9.23 17.51
N CYS A 129 3.49 -10.01 17.28
CA CYS A 129 4.85 -9.49 17.40
C CYS A 129 5.20 -8.48 16.29
N ASN A 130 6.18 -7.61 16.56
CA ASN A 130 6.61 -6.55 15.64
C ASN A 130 7.01 -7.06 14.23
N THR A 131 7.49 -8.30 14.13
CA THR A 131 7.82 -8.91 12.83
C THR A 131 6.57 -9.37 12.08
N CYS A 132 5.49 -9.74 12.76
CA CYS A 132 4.23 -10.12 12.13
C CYS A 132 3.35 -8.92 11.79
N HIS A 133 3.55 -7.79 12.47
CA HIS A 133 2.81 -6.57 12.20
C HIS A 133 3.22 -5.95 10.86
N VAL A 134 2.24 -5.68 10.00
CA VAL A 134 2.40 -4.98 8.73
C VAL A 134 1.64 -3.66 8.79
N THR A 135 2.28 -2.59 8.34
CA THR A 135 1.69 -1.25 8.29
C THR A 135 1.49 -0.87 6.83
N ILE A 136 0.26 -0.58 6.42
CA ILE A 136 -0.05 -0.06 5.08
C ILE A 136 -0.44 1.41 5.18
N ARG A 137 0.04 2.24 4.26
CA ARG A 137 -0.26 3.69 4.21
C ARG A 137 -0.50 4.15 2.78
N VAL A 138 -1.50 5.00 2.61
CA VAL A 138 -1.64 5.86 1.43
C VAL A 138 -0.74 7.07 1.68
N LEU A 139 0.31 7.22 0.86
CA LEU A 139 1.33 8.25 1.01
C LEU A 139 1.07 9.48 0.14
N ALA A 140 0.30 9.31 -0.94
CA ALA A 140 -0.22 10.40 -1.76
C ALA A 140 -1.59 10.05 -2.32
N ALA A 141 -2.42 11.08 -2.50
CA ALA A 141 -3.71 11.03 -3.18
C ALA A 141 -3.95 12.38 -3.85
N SER A 142 -3.96 12.43 -5.18
CA SER A 142 -4.16 13.67 -5.94
C SER A 142 -5.00 13.44 -7.19
N ASP A 143 -5.73 14.48 -7.61
CA ASP A 143 -6.56 14.43 -8.80
C ASP A 143 -5.74 14.79 -10.05
N LYS A 144 -5.91 14.02 -11.13
CA LYS A 144 -5.20 14.14 -12.40
C LYS A 144 -6.17 13.96 -13.58
N ILE A 145 -5.68 14.29 -14.78
CA ILE A 145 -6.43 14.09 -16.03
C ILE A 145 -5.57 13.25 -16.97
N CYS A 146 -6.10 12.11 -17.40
CA CYS A 146 -5.52 11.30 -18.47
C CYS A 146 -5.88 11.94 -19.81
N ASN A 147 -4.92 12.65 -20.42
CA ASN A 147 -5.16 13.37 -21.67
C ASN A 147 -5.23 12.38 -22.85
N VAL A 148 -6.26 12.53 -23.68
CA VAL A 148 -6.34 11.77 -24.95
C VAL A 148 -5.27 12.30 -25.90
N LYS A 149 -4.51 11.37 -26.51
CA LYS A 149 -3.40 11.72 -27.39
C LYS A 149 -3.89 12.25 -28.75
N SER A 150 -3.01 12.96 -29.45
CA SER A 150 -3.38 13.76 -30.60
C SER A 150 -3.85 12.94 -31.80
N GLN A 151 -3.30 11.74 -32.05
CA GLN A 151 -3.71 10.98 -33.24
C GLN A 151 -5.15 10.47 -33.08
N LEU A 152 -5.52 9.98 -31.91
CA LEU A 152 -6.88 9.54 -31.63
C LEU A 152 -7.88 10.71 -31.69
N LYS A 153 -7.51 11.90 -31.17
CA LYS A 153 -8.33 13.11 -31.30
C LYS A 153 -8.55 13.52 -32.76
N ASN A 154 -7.50 13.46 -33.57
CA ASN A 154 -7.56 13.79 -35.00
C ASN A 154 -8.37 12.76 -35.80
N TYR A 155 -8.31 11.49 -35.41
CA TYR A 155 -9.04 10.40 -36.06
C TYR A 155 -10.55 10.45 -35.76
N TYR A 156 -10.95 10.91 -34.57
CA TYR A 156 -12.34 11.10 -34.14
C TYR A 156 -12.68 12.57 -33.79
N PRO A 157 -12.66 13.48 -34.77
CA PRO A 157 -12.88 14.89 -34.53
C PRO A 157 -14.28 15.14 -33.93
N ASN A 158 -14.34 15.93 -32.86
CA ASN A 158 -15.55 16.28 -32.11
C ASN A 158 -16.30 15.08 -31.45
N GLN A 159 -15.70 13.89 -31.43
CA GLN A 159 -16.24 12.72 -30.73
C GLN A 159 -15.36 12.26 -29.57
N ALA A 160 -14.03 12.38 -29.70
CA ALA A 160 -13.10 12.07 -28.62
C ALA A 160 -13.17 13.15 -27.52
N THR A 161 -13.20 12.73 -26.25
CA THR A 161 -13.05 13.64 -25.10
C THR A 161 -11.63 14.21 -25.04
N ASP A 162 -11.46 15.34 -24.34
CA ASP A 162 -10.14 15.91 -24.12
C ASP A 162 -9.29 15.09 -23.15
N GLY A 163 -9.93 14.43 -22.20
CA GLY A 163 -9.29 13.58 -21.21
C GLY A 163 -10.29 12.97 -20.23
N TYR A 164 -9.75 12.15 -19.34
CA TYR A 164 -10.51 11.44 -18.31
C TYR A 164 -9.95 11.81 -16.93
N PRO A 165 -10.71 12.52 -16.07
CA PRO A 165 -10.29 12.81 -14.70
C PRO A 165 -10.22 11.53 -13.88
N TYR A 166 -9.22 11.44 -13.02
CA TYR A 166 -9.02 10.32 -12.09
C TYR A 166 -8.27 10.77 -10.86
N ARG A 167 -8.38 9.99 -9.78
CA ARG A 167 -7.54 10.12 -8.59
C ARG A 167 -6.37 9.16 -8.68
N THR A 168 -5.14 9.65 -8.54
CA THR A 168 -3.97 8.80 -8.36
C THR A 168 -3.73 8.58 -6.87
N LYS A 169 -3.39 7.35 -6.47
CA LYS A 169 -2.94 7.04 -5.10
C LYS A 169 -1.63 6.28 -5.10
N ALA A 170 -0.78 6.58 -4.12
CA ALA A 170 0.48 5.88 -3.86
C ALA A 170 0.36 5.12 -2.53
N ILE A 171 0.37 3.79 -2.57
CA ILE A 171 0.08 2.92 -1.43
C ILE A 171 1.31 2.04 -1.14
N PHE A 172 1.81 2.06 0.09
CA PHE A 172 3.02 1.34 0.47
C PHE A 172 2.82 0.53 1.76
N ALA A 173 3.50 -0.63 1.82
CA ALA A 173 3.49 -1.51 2.97
C ALA A 173 4.88 -1.63 3.62
N PHE A 174 4.89 -1.62 4.95
CA PHE A 174 6.06 -1.60 5.80
C PHE A 174 6.00 -2.74 6.82
N GLN A 175 7.15 -3.31 7.16
CA GLN A 175 7.30 -4.31 8.23
C GLN A 175 8.43 -3.89 9.16
N LYS A 176 8.23 -4.04 10.48
CA LYS A 176 9.24 -3.65 11.47
C LYS A 176 10.26 -4.76 11.68
N LEU A 177 11.47 -4.56 11.16
CA LEU A 177 12.57 -5.52 11.20
C LEU A 177 13.67 -5.06 12.15
N GLU A 178 13.85 -5.80 13.25
CA GLU A 178 14.82 -5.46 14.32
C GLU A 178 14.60 -4.03 14.85
N GLY A 179 13.34 -3.64 15.01
CA GLY A 179 12.96 -2.31 15.52
C GLY A 179 12.94 -1.18 14.48
N VAL A 180 13.30 -1.46 13.22
CA VAL A 180 13.37 -0.47 12.13
C VAL A 180 12.32 -0.79 11.08
N ASP A 181 11.57 0.21 10.62
CA ASP A 181 10.62 0.06 9.51
C ASP A 181 11.36 -0.23 8.20
N VAL A 182 10.84 -1.20 7.45
CA VAL A 182 11.34 -1.56 6.11
C VAL A 182 10.16 -1.62 5.16
N VAL A 183 10.17 -0.75 4.15
CA VAL A 183 9.21 -0.82 3.05
C VAL A 183 9.51 -2.06 2.21
N PHE A 184 8.47 -2.82 1.86
CA PHE A 184 8.64 -4.05 1.10
C PHE A 184 7.70 -4.18 -0.10
N PHE A 185 6.69 -3.32 -0.18
CA PHE A 185 5.70 -3.29 -1.25
C PHE A 185 5.30 -1.84 -1.52
N GLY A 186 5.14 -1.48 -2.79
CA GLY A 186 4.62 -0.19 -3.23
C GLY A 186 3.70 -0.37 -4.44
N MET A 187 2.66 0.45 -4.54
CA MET A 187 1.70 0.41 -5.65
C MET A 187 1.15 1.81 -5.97
N TYR A 188 1.00 2.07 -7.26
CA TYR A 188 0.34 3.25 -7.82
C TYR A 188 -0.94 2.83 -8.54
N VAL A 189 -2.04 3.51 -8.23
CA VAL A 189 -3.36 3.24 -8.82
C VAL A 189 -3.98 4.50 -9.39
N GLN A 190 -4.83 4.34 -10.41
CA GLN A 190 -5.68 5.36 -11.01
C GLN A 190 -7.13 4.97 -10.76
N GLU A 191 -7.90 5.84 -10.12
CA GLU A 191 -9.30 5.61 -9.75
C GLU A 191 -10.19 6.59 -10.51
N TYR A 192 -11.01 6.07 -11.43
CA TYR A 192 -11.94 6.84 -12.25
C TYR A 192 -13.35 6.66 -11.69
N ASP A 193 -13.88 7.71 -11.06
CA ASP A 193 -15.13 7.64 -10.30
C ASP A 193 -16.39 7.65 -11.19
N GLU A 194 -17.55 7.87 -10.58
CA GLU A 194 -18.84 7.97 -11.27
C GLU A 194 -19.03 9.25 -12.09
N HIS A 195 -18.23 10.29 -11.84
CA HIS A 195 -18.28 11.57 -12.56
C HIS A 195 -17.37 11.58 -13.78
N CYS A 196 -16.41 10.66 -13.85
CA CYS A 196 -15.58 10.46 -15.02
C CYS A 196 -16.44 10.03 -16.22
N PRO A 197 -16.29 10.64 -17.42
CA PRO A 197 -17.03 10.24 -18.60
C PRO A 197 -16.66 8.82 -19.07
N ALA A 198 -17.61 8.16 -19.74
CA ALA A 198 -17.37 6.88 -20.40
C ALA A 198 -16.24 7.01 -21.44
N PRO A 199 -15.40 5.97 -21.64
CA PRO A 199 -15.54 4.60 -21.13
C PRO A 199 -14.89 4.33 -19.76
N ASN A 200 -14.31 5.35 -19.11
CA ASN A 200 -13.53 5.18 -17.88
C ASN A 200 -14.37 5.19 -16.60
N THR A 201 -15.65 5.57 -16.66
CA THR A 201 -16.55 5.67 -15.51
C THR A 201 -16.52 4.41 -14.62
N ARG A 202 -16.30 4.59 -13.30
CA ARG A 202 -16.25 3.53 -12.28
C ARG A 202 -15.21 2.44 -12.56
N ARG A 203 -14.05 2.79 -13.09
CA ARG A 203 -12.93 1.85 -13.33
C ARG A 203 -11.72 2.22 -12.48
N VAL A 204 -10.99 1.22 -12.00
CA VAL A 204 -9.67 1.43 -11.40
C VAL A 204 -8.60 0.76 -12.25
N TYR A 205 -7.40 1.34 -12.30
CA TYR A 205 -6.26 0.79 -13.01
C TYR A 205 -5.04 0.74 -12.09
N ILE A 206 -4.51 -0.46 -11.87
CA ILE A 206 -3.26 -0.64 -11.11
C ILE A 206 -2.11 -0.35 -12.08
N SER A 207 -1.56 0.86 -11.99
CA SER A 207 -0.53 1.34 -12.93
C SER A 207 0.78 0.60 -12.76
N TYR A 208 1.24 0.51 -11.50
CA TYR A 208 2.49 -0.12 -11.15
C TYR A 208 2.34 -0.73 -9.77
N PHE A 209 2.94 -1.89 -9.55
CA PHE A 209 3.31 -2.34 -8.23
C PHE A 209 4.71 -2.93 -8.30
N ASP A 210 5.42 -2.83 -7.19
CA ASP A 210 6.81 -3.28 -7.08
C ASP A 210 7.06 -3.80 -5.66
N THR A 211 8.08 -4.63 -5.50
CA THR A 211 8.38 -5.26 -4.21
C THR A 211 9.88 -5.42 -3.99
N VAL A 212 10.31 -5.32 -2.73
CA VAL A 212 11.65 -5.75 -2.31
C VAL A 212 11.51 -6.94 -1.37
N HIS A 213 12.23 -8.01 -1.67
CA HIS A 213 11.94 -9.37 -1.17
C HIS A 213 12.23 -9.62 0.34
N PHE A 214 12.47 -8.56 1.12
CA PHE A 214 12.94 -8.57 2.50
C PHE A 214 11.88 -8.86 3.56
N PHE A 215 10.62 -9.01 3.17
CA PHE A 215 9.55 -9.43 4.07
C PHE A 215 9.96 -10.68 4.87
N GLN A 216 9.90 -10.58 6.20
CA GLN A 216 10.17 -11.68 7.13
C GLN A 216 8.94 -12.57 7.28
N LEU A 217 9.19 -13.85 7.53
CA LEU A 217 8.26 -14.95 7.22
C LEU A 217 8.15 -15.18 5.71
N LYS A 218 9.30 -15.48 5.09
CA LYS A 218 9.45 -15.67 3.63
C LYS A 218 8.39 -16.58 3.00
N ILE A 219 7.90 -17.58 3.75
CA ILE A 219 6.86 -18.52 3.29
C ILE A 219 5.52 -17.83 3.00
N TYR A 220 5.18 -16.76 3.71
CA TYR A 220 3.94 -16.00 3.55
C TYR A 220 4.11 -14.76 2.67
N ARG A 221 5.30 -14.51 2.13
CA ARG A 221 5.59 -13.26 1.40
C ARG A 221 4.65 -13.06 0.22
N THR A 222 4.48 -14.09 -0.61
CA THR A 222 3.56 -14.05 -1.75
C THR A 222 2.11 -13.89 -1.30
N ASP A 223 1.70 -14.59 -0.23
CA ASP A 223 0.36 -14.46 0.31
C ASP A 223 0.08 -13.02 0.76
N VAL A 224 1.00 -12.39 1.48
CA VAL A 224 0.84 -10.99 1.91
C VAL A 224 0.73 -10.04 0.72
N TYR A 225 1.47 -10.26 -0.36
CA TYR A 225 1.33 -9.44 -1.58
C TYR A 225 -0.05 -9.62 -2.22
N HIS A 226 -0.55 -10.86 -2.27
CA HIS A 226 -1.91 -11.14 -2.73
C HIS A 226 -2.94 -10.47 -1.84
N GLU A 227 -2.83 -10.57 -0.51
CA GLU A 227 -3.77 -9.96 0.44
C GLU A 227 -3.82 -8.43 0.31
N ILE A 228 -2.70 -7.77 0.02
CA ILE A 228 -2.69 -6.32 -0.22
C ILE A 228 -3.50 -5.97 -1.47
N LEU A 229 -3.30 -6.71 -2.56
CA LEU A 229 -4.00 -6.48 -3.83
C LEU A 229 -5.49 -6.86 -3.72
N ILE A 230 -5.80 -8.02 -3.13
CA ILE A 230 -7.17 -8.47 -2.86
C ILE A 230 -7.89 -7.47 -1.96
N GLY A 231 -7.26 -7.03 -0.86
CA GLY A 231 -7.83 -6.03 0.04
C GLY A 231 -8.09 -4.70 -0.66
N TYR A 232 -7.22 -4.29 -1.58
CA TYR A 232 -7.49 -3.12 -2.43
C TYR A 232 -8.68 -3.34 -3.37
N LEU A 233 -8.78 -4.50 -4.02
CA LEU A 233 -9.90 -4.84 -4.92
C LEU A 233 -11.25 -4.89 -4.16
N ASP A 234 -11.26 -5.48 -2.96
CA ASP A 234 -12.43 -5.49 -2.08
C ASP A 234 -12.79 -4.07 -1.61
N TYR A 235 -11.79 -3.26 -1.25
CA TYR A 235 -11.98 -1.86 -0.91
C TYR A 235 -12.68 -1.10 -2.05
N VAL A 236 -12.14 -1.09 -3.27
CA VAL A 236 -12.75 -0.35 -4.37
C VAL A 236 -14.11 -0.91 -4.78
N LYS A 237 -14.32 -2.23 -4.65
CA LYS A 237 -15.63 -2.86 -4.84
C LYS A 237 -16.67 -2.28 -3.88
N GLN A 238 -16.35 -2.21 -2.58
CA GLN A 238 -17.23 -1.63 -1.56
C GLN A 238 -17.50 -0.13 -1.80
N HIS A 239 -16.59 0.55 -2.49
CA HIS A 239 -16.68 1.97 -2.84
C HIS A 239 -17.30 2.22 -4.22
N GLY A 240 -17.99 1.25 -4.81
CA GLY A 240 -18.83 1.46 -5.99
C GLY A 240 -18.09 1.48 -7.33
N TYR A 241 -16.82 1.09 -7.36
CA TYR A 241 -16.12 0.82 -8.61
C TYR A 241 -16.56 -0.53 -9.20
N MET A 242 -16.67 -0.60 -10.53
CA MET A 242 -17.25 -1.72 -11.26
C MET A 242 -16.20 -2.67 -11.83
N TYR A 243 -15.09 -2.12 -12.29
CA TYR A 243 -14.02 -2.87 -12.93
C TYR A 243 -12.67 -2.45 -12.36
N ALA A 244 -11.77 -3.42 -12.22
CA ALA A 244 -10.36 -3.18 -12.01
C ALA A 244 -9.55 -3.70 -13.20
N HIS A 245 -8.52 -2.94 -13.58
CA HIS A 245 -7.66 -3.26 -14.71
C HIS A 245 -6.24 -3.46 -14.21
N MET A 246 -5.59 -4.53 -14.66
CA MET A 246 -4.18 -4.79 -14.39
C MET A 246 -3.46 -5.21 -15.67
N TRP A 247 -2.29 -4.62 -15.91
CA TRP A 247 -1.40 -5.05 -16.97
C TRP A 247 -0.22 -5.82 -16.36
N ALA A 248 -0.16 -7.13 -16.63
CA ALA A 248 0.97 -7.97 -16.22
C ALA A 248 2.19 -7.70 -17.12
N CYS A 249 2.89 -6.60 -16.84
CA CYS A 249 4.15 -6.25 -17.49
C CYS A 249 5.30 -6.45 -16.49
N PRO A 250 6.20 -7.42 -16.70
CA PRO A 250 7.46 -7.45 -15.98
C PRO A 250 8.31 -6.23 -16.32
N ALA A 251 9.01 -5.71 -15.32
CA ALA A 251 10.11 -4.79 -15.53
C ALA A 251 11.17 -5.41 -16.46
N SER A 252 11.72 -4.60 -17.37
CA SER A 252 12.95 -4.95 -18.09
C SER A 252 14.13 -5.03 -17.11
N GLU A 253 15.19 -5.77 -17.45
CA GLU A 253 16.32 -6.04 -16.54
C GLU A 253 16.99 -4.76 -15.98
N ASP A 254 16.92 -3.65 -16.70
CA ASP A 254 17.54 -2.37 -16.32
C ASP A 254 16.56 -1.30 -15.79
N ILE A 255 15.28 -1.65 -15.60
CA ILE A 255 14.24 -0.68 -15.23
C ILE A 255 13.61 -1.08 -13.90
N ASP A 256 13.79 -0.25 -12.87
CA ASP A 256 13.02 -0.38 -11.64
C ASP A 256 11.66 0.32 -11.79
N TYR A 257 10.57 -0.29 -11.31
CA TYR A 257 9.26 0.36 -11.36
C TYR A 257 9.08 1.40 -10.26
N ILE A 258 9.44 1.06 -9.03
CA ILE A 258 9.29 1.94 -7.86
C ILE A 258 10.57 1.94 -7.02
N PHE A 259 11.14 0.79 -6.70
CA PHE A 259 12.27 0.71 -5.77
C PHE A 259 13.62 0.79 -6.49
N TYR A 260 14.36 1.89 -6.30
CA TYR A 260 15.66 2.08 -6.93
C TYR A 260 16.68 1.02 -6.49
N ARG A 261 17.12 0.21 -7.47
CA ARG A 261 18.04 -0.93 -7.37
C ARG A 261 17.58 -2.04 -6.44
N HIS A 262 17.05 -3.08 -7.05
CA HIS A 262 16.69 -4.33 -6.39
C HIS A 262 17.91 -5.16 -5.93
N PRO A 263 17.74 -6.08 -4.97
CA PRO A 263 18.77 -7.04 -4.59
C PRO A 263 19.13 -7.93 -5.77
N CYS A 264 20.41 -8.21 -5.98
CA CYS A 264 20.83 -9.03 -7.14
C CYS A 264 20.33 -10.48 -7.05
N GLU A 265 20.00 -10.97 -5.85
CA GLU A 265 19.40 -12.29 -5.64
C GLU A 265 17.87 -12.28 -5.80
N GLN A 266 17.25 -11.13 -6.01
CA GLN A 266 15.82 -11.03 -6.29
C GLN A 266 15.57 -11.24 -7.78
N ASN A 267 15.01 -12.41 -8.11
CA ASN A 267 14.61 -12.72 -9.48
C ASN A 267 13.36 -11.93 -9.88
N ILE A 268 13.46 -11.16 -10.96
CA ILE A 268 12.30 -10.53 -11.61
C ILE A 268 11.46 -11.64 -12.27
N LEU A 269 10.15 -11.64 -12.02
CA LEU A 269 9.25 -12.62 -12.61
C LEU A 269 9.17 -12.42 -14.13
N LYS A 270 9.46 -13.45 -14.90
CA LYS A 270 9.21 -13.44 -16.35
C LYS A 270 7.71 -13.39 -16.63
N LEU A 271 7.33 -12.93 -17.82
CA LEU A 271 5.93 -12.68 -18.21
C LEU A 271 4.98 -13.81 -17.82
N LYS A 272 5.28 -15.06 -18.22
CA LYS A 272 4.39 -16.19 -17.92
C LYS A 272 4.22 -16.44 -16.42
N CYS A 273 5.31 -16.34 -15.65
CA CYS A 273 5.25 -16.49 -14.20
C CYS A 273 4.45 -15.37 -13.53
N LEU A 274 4.55 -14.12 -14.02
CA LEU A 274 3.77 -13.00 -13.51
C LEU A 274 2.28 -13.16 -13.84
N GLN A 275 1.95 -13.62 -15.06
CA GLN A 275 0.57 -13.92 -15.45
C GLN A 275 -0.03 -15.00 -14.55
N ASP A 276 0.70 -16.10 -14.33
CA ASP A 276 0.22 -17.19 -13.48
C ASP A 276 0.12 -16.75 -12.01
N TRP A 277 1.03 -15.89 -11.54
CA TRP A 277 0.96 -15.27 -10.21
C TRP A 277 -0.31 -14.44 -10.02
N CYS A 278 -0.66 -13.57 -10.97
CA CYS A 278 -1.90 -12.80 -10.95
C CYS A 278 -3.14 -13.72 -11.00
N LYS A 279 -3.14 -14.76 -11.83
CA LYS A 279 -4.25 -15.72 -11.90
C LYS A 279 -4.47 -16.43 -10.56
N ILE A 280 -3.41 -16.92 -9.93
CA ILE A 280 -3.50 -17.55 -8.60
C ILE A 280 -4.11 -16.59 -7.57
N MET A 281 -3.74 -15.30 -7.60
CA MET A 281 -4.34 -14.29 -6.73
C MET A 281 -5.85 -14.14 -6.98
N LEU A 282 -6.26 -14.01 -8.24
CA LEU A 282 -7.68 -13.82 -8.59
C LEU A 282 -8.53 -15.06 -8.31
N ASP A 283 -7.97 -16.26 -8.54
CA ASP A 283 -8.65 -17.54 -8.31
C ASP A 283 -8.97 -17.76 -6.81
N ARG A 284 -8.16 -17.22 -5.89
CA ARG A 284 -8.40 -17.32 -4.44
C ARG A 284 -9.74 -16.73 -4.02
N GLU A 285 -10.08 -15.58 -4.59
CA GLU A 285 -11.32 -14.84 -4.31
C GLU A 285 -12.40 -15.06 -5.38
N GLN A 286 -12.17 -16.02 -6.29
CA GLN A 286 -13.08 -16.33 -7.42
C GLN A 286 -13.42 -15.08 -8.25
N LEU A 287 -12.46 -14.16 -8.37
CA LEU A 287 -12.64 -12.92 -9.12
C LEU A 287 -12.63 -13.20 -10.62
N GLN A 288 -13.70 -12.82 -11.31
CA GLN A 288 -13.82 -13.03 -12.74
C GLN A 288 -12.90 -12.09 -13.52
N ASN A 289 -12.04 -12.67 -14.35
CA ASN A 289 -11.18 -11.96 -15.28
C ASN A 289 -11.53 -12.34 -16.73
N ASP A 290 -12.20 -11.44 -17.45
CA ASP A 290 -12.53 -11.69 -18.85
C ASP A 290 -12.63 -10.38 -19.65
N ILE A 291 -11.57 -10.09 -20.42
CA ILE A 291 -11.53 -8.94 -21.33
C ILE A 291 -12.58 -9.03 -22.44
N LYS A 292 -12.97 -10.24 -22.88
CA LYS A 292 -14.03 -10.39 -23.90
C LYS A 292 -15.38 -10.07 -23.31
N GLN A 293 -15.64 -10.56 -22.10
CA GLN A 293 -16.89 -10.26 -21.42
C GLN A 293 -17.03 -8.76 -21.16
N ASP A 294 -15.94 -8.06 -20.79
CA ASP A 294 -15.96 -6.60 -20.68
C ASP A 294 -16.25 -5.90 -22.02
N CYS A 295 -15.65 -6.35 -23.13
CA CYS A 295 -15.96 -5.83 -24.45
C CYS A 295 -17.45 -6.00 -24.83
N LEU A 296 -18.06 -7.14 -24.47
CA LEU A 296 -19.47 -7.42 -24.69
C LEU A 296 -20.37 -6.59 -23.77
N ASP A 297 -20.08 -6.56 -22.47
CA ASP A 297 -20.81 -5.81 -21.45
C ASP A 297 -20.79 -4.29 -21.77
N SER A 298 -19.64 -3.78 -22.23
CA SER A 298 -19.44 -2.38 -22.61
C SER A 298 -19.92 -2.06 -24.03
N GLN A 299 -20.38 -3.06 -24.78
CA GLN A 299 -20.84 -2.92 -26.17
C GLN A 299 -19.84 -2.16 -27.06
N ILE A 300 -18.56 -2.52 -27.00
CA ILE A 300 -17.49 -1.81 -27.72
C ILE A 300 -17.73 -1.91 -29.23
N GLN A 301 -17.98 -0.78 -29.88
CA GLN A 301 -18.19 -0.67 -31.32
C GLN A 301 -17.17 0.22 -32.01
N ARG A 302 -16.48 1.06 -31.25
CA ARG A 302 -15.44 1.99 -31.71
C ARG A 302 -14.24 1.91 -30.78
N VAL A 303 -13.09 2.33 -31.30
CA VAL A 303 -11.85 2.36 -30.53
C VAL A 303 -11.93 3.32 -29.33
N ILE A 304 -12.73 4.38 -29.43
CA ILE A 304 -13.00 5.32 -28.33
C ILE A 304 -13.90 4.76 -27.23
N ASP A 305 -14.50 3.58 -27.42
CA ASP A 305 -15.28 2.88 -26.39
C ASP A 305 -14.39 1.96 -25.52
N ILE A 306 -13.09 1.86 -25.83
CA ILE A 306 -12.10 1.10 -25.05
C ILE A 306 -11.61 1.96 -23.87
N PRO A 307 -11.59 1.44 -22.62
CA PRO A 307 -11.04 2.16 -21.47
C PRO A 307 -9.64 2.71 -21.73
N TYR A 308 -9.41 3.97 -21.35
CA TYR A 308 -8.22 4.73 -21.73
C TYR A 308 -7.46 5.20 -20.47
N PHE A 309 -6.37 4.52 -20.12
CA PHE A 309 -5.61 4.78 -18.89
C PHE A 309 -4.25 5.45 -19.15
N ASP A 310 -3.79 6.27 -18.20
CA ASP A 310 -2.50 6.95 -18.36
C ASP A 310 -1.34 5.94 -18.24
N GLY A 311 -0.40 6.00 -19.18
CA GLY A 311 0.75 5.09 -19.24
C GLY A 311 0.45 3.64 -19.61
N ASP A 312 -0.78 3.30 -20.00
CA ASP A 312 -1.17 1.95 -20.42
C ASP A 312 -0.77 1.62 -21.88
N PHE A 313 -0.75 0.33 -22.19
CA PHE A 313 -0.45 -0.20 -23.52
C PHE A 313 -1.49 0.18 -24.58
N TRP A 314 -2.79 0.14 -24.27
CA TRP A 314 -3.84 0.30 -25.28
C TRP A 314 -3.82 1.67 -25.96
N PRO A 315 -3.72 2.81 -25.25
CA PRO A 315 -3.54 4.11 -25.88
C PRO A 315 -2.35 4.18 -26.85
N ILE A 316 -1.21 3.59 -26.49
CA ILE A 316 -0.01 3.59 -27.34
C ILE A 316 -0.25 2.73 -28.59
N MET A 317 -0.85 1.55 -28.42
CA MET A 317 -1.17 0.66 -29.53
C MET A 317 -2.13 1.32 -30.52
N ILE A 318 -3.16 2.01 -30.02
CA ILE A 318 -4.14 2.72 -30.85
C ILE A 318 -3.46 3.81 -31.67
N GLU A 319 -2.68 4.68 -31.03
CA GLU A 319 -1.95 5.77 -31.71
C GLU A 319 -1.03 5.25 -32.81
N ASN A 320 -0.25 4.19 -32.51
CA ASN A 320 0.68 3.61 -33.47
C ASN A 320 -0.03 2.99 -34.69
N ASN A 321 -1.23 2.43 -34.52
CA ASN A 321 -1.98 1.87 -35.65
C ASN A 321 -2.68 2.96 -36.46
N ILE A 322 -3.15 4.04 -35.83
CA ILE A 322 -3.66 5.22 -36.55
C ILE A 322 -2.53 5.81 -37.42
N GLU A 323 -1.33 5.97 -36.86
CA GLU A 323 -0.19 6.50 -37.60
C GLU A 323 0.19 5.64 -38.81
N LYS A 324 0.14 4.30 -38.67
CA LYS A 324 0.39 3.38 -39.79
C LYS A 324 -0.67 3.52 -40.90
N LEU A 325 -1.94 3.62 -40.54
CA LEU A 325 -3.02 3.84 -41.50
C LEU A 325 -2.82 5.16 -42.26
N ASP A 326 -2.45 6.24 -41.55
CA ASP A 326 -2.16 7.53 -42.17
C ASP A 326 -0.95 7.48 -43.12
N GLN A 327 0.08 6.69 -42.79
CA GLN A 327 1.25 6.48 -43.66
C GLN A 327 0.88 5.68 -44.91
N GLU A 328 0.06 4.64 -44.78
CA GLU A 328 -0.41 3.83 -45.92
C GLU A 328 -1.31 4.64 -46.86
N ASP A 329 -2.18 5.49 -46.32
CA ASP A 329 -3.05 6.35 -47.12
C ASP A 329 -2.27 7.44 -47.84
N ARG A 330 -1.24 8.02 -47.21
CA ARG A 330 -0.31 8.94 -47.89
C ARG A 330 0.48 8.24 -49.00
N GLY A 331 0.99 7.04 -48.75
CA GLY A 331 1.73 6.27 -49.76
C GLY A 331 0.87 5.88 -50.97
N LYS A 332 -0.43 5.62 -50.76
CA LYS A 332 -1.39 5.40 -51.85
C LYS A 332 -1.66 6.68 -52.64
N GLN A 333 -1.82 7.82 -51.96
CA GLN A 333 -2.00 9.12 -52.62
C GLN A 333 -0.77 9.54 -53.42
N GLU A 334 0.44 9.36 -52.89
CA GLU A 334 1.69 9.64 -53.62
C GLU A 334 1.87 8.72 -54.84
N ALA A 335 1.47 7.45 -54.74
CA ALA A 335 1.49 6.52 -55.87
C ALA A 335 0.45 6.88 -56.95
N GLU A 336 -0.73 7.36 -56.54
CA GLU A 336 -1.77 7.87 -57.45
C GLU A 336 -1.36 9.19 -58.13
N ASP A 337 -0.66 10.08 -57.43
CA ASP A 337 -0.16 11.36 -57.96
C ASP A 337 1.04 11.20 -58.92
N LEU A 338 1.79 10.10 -58.83
CA LEU A 338 2.92 9.78 -59.73
C LEU A 338 2.48 9.12 -61.07
N ASP A 339 1.24 8.65 -61.16
CA ASP A 339 0.67 8.02 -62.36
C ASP A 339 -0.10 9.00 -63.27
N ASP A 340 -0.08 10.32 -62.97
CA ASP A 340 -0.66 11.35 -63.83
C ASP A 340 0.24 11.59 -65.08
N PRO A 341 -0.26 11.38 -66.33
CA PRO A 341 0.58 11.47 -67.51
C PRO A 341 0.92 12.92 -67.85
N ILE A 342 2.23 13.24 -67.87
CA ILE A 342 2.77 14.49 -68.40
C ILE A 342 2.40 14.61 -69.89
N GLU A 343 1.48 15.52 -70.23
CA GLU A 343 1.20 15.90 -71.61
C GLU A 343 2.45 16.55 -72.24
N SER A 344 3.03 15.90 -73.25
CA SER A 344 3.98 16.52 -74.18
C SER A 344 3.34 16.63 -75.57
N GLU A 345 3.27 17.87 -76.06
CA GLU A 345 2.67 18.22 -77.34
C GLU A 345 3.54 17.83 -78.55
N HIS A 346 2.86 17.20 -79.53
CA HIS A 346 2.98 17.39 -80.98
C HIS A 346 3.95 16.55 -81.87
N PRO A 347 3.58 16.29 -83.16
CA PRO A 347 3.27 14.92 -83.63
C PRO A 347 3.89 14.54 -85.01
N THR A 348 3.80 13.26 -85.41
CA THR A 348 3.69 12.80 -86.84
C THR A 348 3.41 11.28 -86.86
N GLU A 349 2.15 10.86 -87.03
CA GLU A 349 1.55 10.34 -88.28
C GLU A 349 2.14 9.02 -88.84
N LEU A 350 1.41 7.90 -88.68
CA LEU A 350 0.63 7.24 -89.75
C LEU A 350 0.04 5.86 -89.36
N SER A 351 -1.30 5.81 -89.35
CA SER A 351 -2.20 4.71 -89.77
C SER A 351 -2.19 3.35 -89.03
N GLY A 352 -3.31 2.75 -88.59
CA GLY A 352 -4.70 3.18 -88.65
C GLY A 352 -5.71 2.12 -88.14
N LYS A 353 -6.97 2.59 -87.99
CA LYS A 353 -8.28 1.88 -87.89
C LYS A 353 -8.52 1.12 -86.55
N ARG A 354 -9.59 1.36 -85.76
CA ARG A 354 -10.97 1.83 -86.04
C ARG A 354 -11.63 2.60 -84.87
N LYS A 355 -12.37 3.64 -85.27
CA LYS A 355 -13.60 4.32 -84.74
C LYS A 355 -14.40 3.59 -83.63
N SER A 356 -14.68 4.21 -82.46
CA SER A 356 -15.62 5.32 -82.10
C SER A 356 -17.05 4.80 -81.81
N VAL A 357 -17.89 5.21 -80.86
CA VAL A 357 -18.07 6.35 -79.92
C VAL A 357 -18.97 5.78 -78.78
N ASN A 358 -18.86 6.17 -77.51
CA ASN A 358 -19.68 7.23 -76.93
C ASN A 358 -19.09 7.73 -75.61
N THR A 359 -18.97 9.04 -75.53
CA THR A 359 -18.52 9.87 -74.41
C THR A 359 -19.67 10.23 -73.47
N CYS A 360 -19.28 10.74 -72.29
CA CYS A 360 -20.03 11.58 -71.35
C CYS A 360 -21.00 10.82 -70.42
N GLU A 361 -21.08 11.07 -69.11
CA GLU A 361 -20.62 12.23 -68.33
C GLU A 361 -20.69 11.92 -66.82
N LYS A 362 -19.69 12.41 -66.08
CA LYS A 362 -19.67 12.91 -64.69
C LYS A 362 -20.76 12.45 -63.70
N LYS A 363 -20.30 12.05 -62.50
CA LYS A 363 -20.48 12.87 -61.27
C LYS A 363 -19.66 12.37 -60.08
N ASN A 364 -18.78 13.27 -59.61
CA ASN A 364 -18.33 13.37 -58.23
C ASN A 364 -19.53 13.22 -57.27
N LEU A 365 -19.45 12.29 -56.31
CA LEU A 365 -20.16 12.37 -55.04
C LEU A 365 -19.49 11.48 -53.97
N LYS A 366 -19.03 12.16 -52.91
CA LYS A 366 -18.85 11.69 -51.52
C LYS A 366 -17.54 11.02 -51.11
N LYS A 367 -16.60 11.91 -50.77
CA LYS A 367 -15.47 11.79 -49.83
C LYS A 367 -15.87 11.49 -48.36
N MET A 368 -17.03 10.86 -48.09
CA MET A 368 -17.55 10.60 -46.73
C MET A 368 -17.66 9.10 -46.37
N THR A 369 -17.20 8.20 -47.24
CA THR A 369 -17.43 6.75 -47.07
C THR A 369 -16.18 5.94 -46.74
N ASN A 370 -14.97 6.50 -46.88
CA ASN A 370 -13.73 5.78 -46.54
C ASN A 370 -13.47 5.68 -45.03
N GLN A 371 -13.97 6.62 -44.23
CA GLN A 371 -13.70 6.62 -42.78
C GLN A 371 -14.41 5.46 -42.05
N MET A 372 -15.57 5.03 -42.57
CA MET A 372 -16.37 3.95 -41.99
C MET A 372 -15.81 2.55 -42.33
N LEU A 373 -15.15 2.38 -43.49
CA LEU A 373 -14.39 1.16 -43.80
C LEU A 373 -13.08 1.07 -42.99
N ASN A 374 -12.36 2.19 -42.81
CA ASN A 374 -11.10 2.21 -42.04
C ASN A 374 -11.31 2.00 -40.52
N CYS A 375 -12.46 2.40 -39.96
CA CYS A 375 -12.77 2.20 -38.54
C CYS A 375 -12.96 0.73 -38.16
N THR A 376 -13.65 -0.05 -39.01
CA THR A 376 -13.83 -1.50 -38.79
C THR A 376 -12.50 -2.23 -38.84
N ASP A 377 -11.59 -1.80 -39.73
CA ASP A 377 -10.26 -2.39 -39.84
C ASP A 377 -9.41 -2.09 -38.59
N LEU A 378 -9.38 -0.84 -38.12
CA LEU A 378 -8.64 -0.49 -36.89
C LEU A 378 -9.15 -1.26 -35.66
N LEU A 379 -10.47 -1.29 -35.45
CA LEU A 379 -11.04 -2.02 -34.31
C LEU A 379 -10.77 -3.53 -34.40
N SER A 380 -10.80 -4.11 -35.60
CA SER A 380 -10.47 -5.53 -35.81
C SER A 380 -9.00 -5.85 -35.46
N VAL A 381 -8.07 -4.95 -35.77
CA VAL A 381 -6.65 -5.07 -35.41
C VAL A 381 -6.49 -5.00 -33.89
N ILE A 382 -7.20 -4.10 -33.23
CA ILE A 382 -7.18 -3.98 -31.77
C ILE A 382 -7.77 -5.22 -31.11
N PHE A 383 -8.93 -5.74 -31.55
CA PHE A 383 -9.50 -6.97 -31.00
C PHE A 383 -8.62 -8.20 -31.25
N SER A 384 -7.99 -8.30 -32.42
CA SER A 384 -7.02 -9.38 -32.70
C SER A 384 -5.82 -9.30 -31.75
N THR A 385 -5.41 -8.08 -31.39
CA THR A 385 -4.34 -7.83 -30.41
C THR A 385 -4.80 -8.19 -28.99
N MET A 386 -6.02 -7.82 -28.59
CA MET A 386 -6.63 -8.23 -27.32
C MET A 386 -6.67 -9.74 -27.18
N GLU A 387 -7.08 -10.48 -28.22
CA GLU A 387 -7.08 -11.94 -28.19
C GLU A 387 -5.69 -12.51 -27.99
N LYS A 388 -4.70 -11.96 -28.71
CA LYS A 388 -3.30 -12.40 -28.63
C LYS A 388 -2.70 -12.18 -27.24
N TYR A 389 -3.07 -11.10 -26.56
CA TYR A 389 -2.52 -10.70 -25.26
C TYR A 389 -3.50 -10.84 -24.08
N LYS A 390 -4.57 -11.63 -24.23
CA LYS A 390 -5.62 -11.78 -23.19
C LYS A 390 -5.14 -12.34 -21.85
N GLU A 391 -3.99 -13.03 -21.82
CA GLU A 391 -3.38 -13.49 -20.56
C GLU A 391 -2.52 -12.42 -19.89
N THR A 392 -2.23 -11.31 -20.57
CA THR A 392 -1.39 -10.21 -20.10
C THR A 392 -2.21 -9.06 -19.53
N PHE A 393 -3.42 -8.84 -20.05
CA PHE A 393 -4.32 -7.77 -19.62
C PHE A 393 -5.50 -8.37 -18.86
N PHE A 394 -5.60 -8.02 -17.59
CA PHE A 394 -6.64 -8.49 -16.71
C PHE A 394 -7.73 -7.41 -16.60
N VAL A 395 -8.97 -7.81 -16.85
CA VAL A 395 -10.16 -6.99 -16.63
C VAL A 395 -11.02 -7.71 -15.61
N ILE A 396 -10.94 -7.23 -14.37
CA ILE A 396 -11.52 -7.85 -13.19
C ILE A 396 -12.89 -7.22 -12.95
N ARG A 397 -13.94 -8.02 -13.03
CA ARG A 397 -15.29 -7.61 -12.72
C ARG A 397 -15.51 -7.64 -11.19
N LEU A 398 -15.86 -6.50 -10.61
CA LEU A 398 -16.02 -6.38 -9.14
C LEU A 398 -17.46 -6.67 -8.68
N HIS A 399 -18.45 -6.33 -9.50
CA HIS A 399 -19.88 -6.53 -9.23
C HIS A 399 -20.57 -7.31 -10.35
N ASP A 400 -21.50 -8.17 -9.97
CA ASP A 400 -22.43 -8.80 -10.92
C ASP A 400 -23.47 -7.78 -11.42
N GLN A 401 -24.02 -8.00 -12.62
CA GLN A 401 -24.97 -7.09 -13.28
C GLN A 401 -26.17 -6.77 -12.36
N THR A 402 -26.08 -5.65 -11.64
CA THR A 402 -27.13 -5.15 -10.75
C THR A 402 -27.44 -3.71 -11.15
N PRO A 403 -28.71 -3.32 -11.32
CA PRO A 403 -29.07 -2.02 -11.87
C PRO A 403 -28.86 -0.84 -10.90
N SER A 404 -28.48 -1.12 -9.64
CA SER A 404 -28.31 -0.13 -8.57
C SER A 404 -26.93 -0.32 -7.96
N HIS A 405 -26.02 0.60 -8.27
CA HIS A 405 -24.69 0.64 -7.68
C HIS A 405 -24.64 1.72 -6.59
N PRO A 406 -23.96 1.48 -5.45
CA PRO A 406 -23.72 2.52 -4.48
C PRO A 406 -22.94 3.68 -5.13
N ALA A 407 -23.24 4.91 -4.70
CA ALA A 407 -22.45 6.07 -5.08
C ALA A 407 -20.98 5.86 -4.67
N VAL A 408 -20.05 6.37 -5.47
CA VAL A 408 -18.63 6.24 -5.13
C VAL A 408 -18.35 7.05 -3.86
N ASN A 409 -18.16 6.35 -2.74
CA ASN A 409 -17.98 6.94 -1.41
C ASN A 409 -16.54 6.80 -0.93
N ASP A 410 -15.58 7.19 -1.76
CA ASP A 410 -14.16 7.24 -1.40
C ASP A 410 -13.84 8.44 -0.50
N ASN A 411 -12.82 8.28 0.35
CA ASN A 411 -12.33 9.41 1.14
C ASN A 411 -11.84 10.50 0.18
N LYS A 412 -12.48 11.66 0.25
CA LYS A 412 -12.16 12.82 -0.60
C LYS A 412 -10.90 13.57 -0.14
N ASP A 413 -10.33 13.18 0.99
CA ASP A 413 -9.12 13.79 1.52
C ASP A 413 -7.94 13.59 0.57
N LEU A 414 -7.48 14.70 -0.02
CA LEU A 414 -6.26 14.72 -0.79
C LEU A 414 -5.05 14.61 0.15
N ILE A 415 -4.06 13.84 -0.28
CA ILE A 415 -2.78 13.71 0.42
C ILE A 415 -1.72 14.25 -0.52
N GLU A 416 -1.41 15.53 -0.36
CA GLU A 416 -0.34 16.18 -1.11
C GLU A 416 1.02 15.65 -0.66
N CYS A 417 1.77 15.10 -1.62
CA CYS A 417 3.16 14.72 -1.43
C CYS A 417 3.87 14.70 -2.78
N ASP A 418 4.69 15.74 -3.03
CA ASP A 418 5.38 15.94 -4.30
C ASP A 418 6.33 14.78 -4.62
N LEU A 419 7.03 14.26 -3.59
CA LEU A 419 7.88 13.09 -3.71
C LEU A 419 7.15 11.86 -4.26
N MET A 420 5.88 11.71 -3.90
CA MET A 420 5.05 10.55 -4.22
C MET A 420 4.16 10.79 -5.44
N GLU A 421 4.20 11.97 -6.06
CA GLU A 421 3.25 12.34 -7.12
C GLU A 421 3.36 11.45 -8.36
N THR A 422 4.59 11.04 -8.72
CA THR A 422 4.85 10.12 -9.82
C THR A 422 5.98 9.17 -9.44
N ARG A 423 5.98 7.96 -10.02
CA ARG A 423 7.09 7.01 -9.86
C ARG A 423 8.44 7.61 -10.26
N THR A 424 8.44 8.52 -11.25
CA THR A 424 9.66 9.14 -11.78
C THR A 424 10.29 10.07 -10.76
N ILE A 425 9.49 10.90 -10.09
CA ILE A 425 9.97 11.77 -9.01
C ILE A 425 10.50 10.92 -7.86
N PHE A 426 9.74 9.89 -7.46
CA PHE A 426 10.15 8.94 -6.42
C PHE A 426 11.51 8.30 -6.77
N LEU A 427 11.63 7.62 -7.91
CA LEU A 427 12.87 6.96 -8.34
C LEU A 427 14.05 7.94 -8.42
N ARG A 428 13.83 9.15 -8.96
CA ARG A 428 14.86 10.17 -9.07
C ARG A 428 15.39 10.60 -7.71
N PHE A 429 14.51 10.79 -6.72
CA PHE A 429 14.93 11.10 -5.35
C PHE A 429 15.90 10.05 -4.79
N PHE A 430 15.57 8.76 -4.92
CA PHE A 430 16.44 7.67 -4.46
C PHE A 430 17.73 7.58 -5.27
N CYS A 431 17.66 7.80 -6.59
CA CYS A 431 18.81 7.82 -7.48
C CYS A 431 19.80 8.93 -7.13
N ASP A 432 19.33 10.18 -7.05
CA ASP A 432 20.14 11.37 -6.81
C ASP A 432 20.84 11.30 -5.43
N LYS A 433 20.20 10.66 -4.45
CA LYS A 433 20.74 10.50 -3.08
C LYS A 433 21.48 9.17 -2.86
N ASN A 434 21.55 8.28 -3.84
CA ASN A 434 22.10 6.92 -3.72
C ASN A 434 21.43 6.08 -2.62
N TYR A 435 20.12 6.23 -2.45
CA TYR A 435 19.32 5.43 -1.53
C TYR A 435 18.82 4.17 -2.25
N GLU A 436 19.50 3.05 -2.05
CA GLU A 436 19.18 1.81 -2.77
C GLU A 436 18.36 0.83 -1.94
N PHE A 437 17.70 -0.11 -2.62
CA PHE A 437 17.02 -1.25 -1.99
C PHE A 437 17.75 -2.59 -2.22
N SER A 438 19.03 -2.55 -2.58
CA SER A 438 19.83 -3.71 -3.02
C SER A 438 20.27 -4.68 -1.92
N SER A 439 20.09 -4.33 -0.65
CA SER A 439 20.36 -5.21 0.50
C SER A 439 19.48 -4.80 1.68
N LEU A 440 19.23 -5.70 2.63
CA LEU A 440 18.38 -5.39 3.81
C LEU A 440 18.88 -4.16 4.58
N ARG A 441 20.22 -4.01 4.71
CA ARG A 441 20.81 -2.85 5.38
C ARG A 441 20.55 -1.55 4.60
N ARG A 442 20.66 -1.58 3.27
CA ARG A 442 20.38 -0.41 2.43
C ARG A 442 18.88 -0.10 2.40
N ALA A 443 18.02 -1.10 2.26
CA ALA A 443 16.57 -0.95 2.32
C ALA A 443 16.09 -0.34 3.65
N LYS A 444 16.66 -0.73 4.80
CA LYS A 444 16.41 -0.08 6.10
C LYS A 444 16.74 1.41 6.08
N PHE A 445 17.91 1.76 5.56
CA PHE A 445 18.36 3.15 5.49
C PHE A 445 17.51 3.97 4.52
N SER A 446 17.24 3.44 3.33
CA SER A 446 16.39 4.07 2.31
C SER A 446 14.95 4.23 2.81
N THR A 447 14.42 3.27 3.58
CA THR A 447 13.11 3.40 4.23
C THR A 447 13.10 4.50 5.29
N MET A 448 14.14 4.57 6.13
CA MET A 448 14.26 5.64 7.12
C MET A 448 14.33 7.01 6.44
N ALA A 449 15.12 7.16 5.37
CA ALA A 449 15.22 8.40 4.60
C ALA A 449 13.89 8.77 3.95
N LEU A 450 13.18 7.79 3.39
CA LEU A 450 11.83 7.97 2.87
C LEU A 450 10.87 8.52 3.92
N LEU A 451 10.81 7.87 5.09
CA LEU A 451 9.94 8.29 6.18
C LEU A 451 10.30 9.69 6.67
N TYR A 452 11.60 10.01 6.76
CA TYR A 452 12.05 11.36 7.09
C TYR A 452 11.51 12.40 6.11
N GLU A 453 11.68 12.22 4.80
CA GLU A 453 11.19 13.18 3.79
C GLU A 453 9.67 13.35 3.83
N LEU A 454 8.93 12.25 4.00
CA LEU A 454 7.47 12.26 4.10
C LEU A 454 6.96 13.04 5.32
N HIS A 455 7.74 13.08 6.40
CA HIS A 455 7.40 13.83 7.60
C HIS A 455 7.97 15.26 7.58
N ALA A 456 9.18 15.45 7.08
CA ALA A 456 9.84 16.76 6.96
C ALA A 456 9.07 17.70 6.02
N SER A 457 8.66 17.22 4.84
CA SER A 457 7.83 17.98 3.89
C SER A 457 6.51 18.47 4.49
N LYS A 458 5.87 17.64 5.35
CA LYS A 458 4.68 18.05 6.11
C LYS A 458 4.99 19.08 7.17
N THR A 459 6.17 19.00 7.78
CA THR A 459 6.59 19.92 8.84
C THR A 459 6.96 21.28 8.25
N GLU A 460 7.69 21.35 7.14
CA GLU A 460 7.99 22.63 6.44
C GLU A 460 6.72 23.36 5.98
N LYS A 461 5.71 22.65 5.45
CA LYS A 461 4.38 23.22 5.17
C LYS A 461 3.65 23.71 6.43
N CYS A 462 4.00 23.20 7.61
CA CYS A 462 3.40 23.57 8.90
C CYS A 462 4.17 24.67 9.63
N ILE A 463 5.45 24.92 9.30
CA ILE A 463 6.26 25.98 9.89
C ILE A 463 5.72 27.36 9.47
N TYR A 464 5.27 27.50 8.23
CA TYR A 464 4.78 28.77 7.68
C TYR A 464 3.25 28.83 7.71
N SER A 465 2.67 29.09 8.89
CA SER A 465 1.24 29.33 9.01
C SER A 465 0.95 30.83 9.08
N CYS A 466 0.16 31.36 8.15
CA CYS A 466 -0.23 32.78 8.17
C CYS A 466 -0.83 33.14 9.53
N ASN A 467 -0.19 34.03 10.28
CA ASN A 467 -0.57 34.38 11.65
C ASN A 467 -1.97 35.02 11.72
N ILE A 468 -2.48 35.57 10.61
CA ILE A 468 -3.85 36.08 10.51
C ILE A 468 -4.87 34.95 10.32
N CYS A 469 -4.53 33.94 9.52
CA CYS A 469 -5.43 32.80 9.28
C CYS A 469 -5.38 31.79 10.44
N ARG A 470 -4.22 31.64 11.08
CA ARG A 470 -3.97 30.68 12.15
C ARG A 470 -2.89 31.22 13.10
N PRO A 471 -3.27 31.77 14.26
CA PRO A 471 -2.30 32.32 15.21
C PRO A 471 -1.58 31.19 15.96
N GLN A 472 -0.41 30.79 15.47
CA GLN A 472 0.59 29.96 16.18
C GLN A 472 1.94 30.67 16.07
N CYS A 473 2.70 30.77 17.16
CA CYS A 473 3.74 31.78 17.31
C CYS A 473 5.11 31.21 17.66
N GLU A 474 6.11 31.51 16.82
CA GLU A 474 7.46 31.96 17.20
C GLU A 474 7.93 33.00 16.16
N ASP A 475 7.60 32.81 14.87
CA ASP A 475 7.80 33.77 13.76
C ASP A 475 6.47 34.35 13.21
N PHE A 476 6.51 35.53 12.56
CA PHE A 476 5.34 36.21 12.00
C PHE A 476 5.29 36.09 10.47
N ASP A 477 4.46 35.18 9.97
CA ASP A 477 4.25 34.89 8.56
C ASP A 477 2.89 35.38 8.07
N LEU A 478 2.82 35.82 6.81
CA LEU A 478 1.57 36.23 6.16
C LEU A 478 1.43 35.50 4.82
N CYS A 479 0.23 34.96 4.54
CA CYS A 479 -0.07 34.50 3.19
C CYS A 479 -0.21 35.70 2.23
N GLU A 480 -0.04 35.47 0.93
CA GLU A 480 -0.06 36.52 -0.10
C GLU A 480 -1.35 37.37 -0.04
N LYS A 481 -2.50 36.75 0.25
CA LYS A 481 -3.76 37.48 0.44
C LYS A 481 -3.73 38.41 1.64
N CYS A 482 -3.24 37.92 2.78
CA CYS A 482 -3.15 38.68 4.03
C CYS A 482 -2.10 39.80 3.97
N TYR A 483 -0.99 39.57 3.28
CA TYR A 483 0.02 40.59 2.99
C TYR A 483 -0.55 41.73 2.12
N ASN A 484 -1.34 41.38 1.10
CA ASN A 484 -1.89 42.35 0.14
C ASN A 484 -3.12 43.13 0.66
N MET A 485 -3.74 42.74 1.78
CA MET A 485 -4.95 43.39 2.35
C MET A 485 -4.65 44.62 3.23
N GLU A 486 -3.50 45.29 3.04
CA GLU A 486 -3.09 46.54 3.71
C GLU A 486 -2.68 46.43 5.20
N LEU A 487 -1.78 45.51 5.54
CA LEU A 487 -0.98 45.65 6.75
C LEU A 487 0.43 46.12 6.36
N LYS A 488 0.70 47.42 6.54
CA LYS A 488 2.09 47.91 6.63
C LYS A 488 2.69 47.33 7.90
N HIS A 489 3.28 46.15 7.79
CA HIS A 489 4.13 45.61 8.85
C HIS A 489 5.35 46.53 8.96
N GLU A 490 5.74 46.92 10.18
CA GLU A 490 6.84 47.88 10.41
C GLU A 490 8.20 47.36 9.94
N HIS A 491 8.32 46.04 9.79
CA HIS A 491 9.53 45.35 9.32
C HIS A 491 9.39 44.87 7.88
N ASN A 492 10.51 44.90 7.15
CA ASN A 492 10.60 44.36 5.79
C ASN A 492 10.31 42.86 5.81
N MET A 493 9.30 42.43 5.06
CA MET A 493 8.92 41.03 4.94
C MET A 493 9.63 40.43 3.73
N GLU A 494 10.40 39.37 3.92
CA GLU A 494 11.02 38.65 2.81
C GLU A 494 10.00 37.68 2.20
N ARG A 495 9.86 37.72 0.86
CA ARG A 495 9.06 36.72 0.15
C ARG A 495 9.85 35.42 0.11
N LEU A 496 9.38 34.43 0.86
CA LEU A 496 9.86 33.06 0.71
C LEU A 496 9.45 32.56 -0.69
N LEU A 497 10.44 32.18 -1.49
CA LEU A 497 10.21 31.55 -2.79
C LEU A 497 9.92 30.08 -2.54
N SER A 498 8.68 29.67 -2.80
CA SER A 498 8.25 28.26 -2.85
C SER A 498 8.86 27.54 -4.05
#